data_AF-A0A2S2QK99-F1
#
_entry.id   AF-A0A2S2QK99-F1
#
_cell.length_a   1.000
_cell.length_b   1.000
_cell.length_c   1.000
_cell.angle_alpha   90.00
_cell.angle_beta   90.00
_cell.angle_gamma   90.00
#
_symmetry.space_group_name_H-M   'P 1'
#
loop_
_entity.id
_entity.type
_entity.pdbx_description
1 polymer ?
#
loop_
_entity_poly.entity_id
_entity_poly.type
_entity_poly.pdbx_seq_one_letter_code
_entity_poly.pdbx_strand_id
1 'polypeptide(L)'
;YACGAWASTKSDEKRLLLFERKILRRIYGPKRNEENVYERRTNAELRAMFNEPNIVGILKSRRISWAGHVWRAEGQTVYDVTMWKPNKKRPIGRPRQRWTDRVKEDLKLLGIREGEQLAKNREVWRGVVEAAMDLQGPE
;
A
#
# COMPACT_ATOMS: atom_id res chain seq x y z
N TYR A 1 12.99 -1.97 -3.02
CA TYR A 1 12.60 -1.39 -4.32
C TYR A 1 11.43 -2.09 -5.01
N ALA A 2 11.39 -3.43 -5.11
CA ALA A 2 10.42 -4.14 -5.99
C ALA A 2 8.92 -3.90 -5.71
N CYS A 3 8.48 -3.84 -4.45
CA CYS A 3 7.05 -3.76 -4.12
C CYS A 3 6.35 -2.44 -4.53
N GLY A 4 7.12 -1.36 -4.72
CA GLY A 4 6.55 -0.05 -5.09
C GLY A 4 6.01 0.00 -6.54
N ALA A 5 6.48 -0.92 -7.39
CA ALA A 5 6.05 -1.03 -8.79
C ALA A 5 4.91 -2.04 -9.00
N TRP A 6 4.41 -2.69 -7.93
CA TRP A 6 3.41 -3.74 -8.04
C TRP A 6 1.99 -3.20 -8.19
N ALA A 7 1.24 -3.76 -9.14
CA ALA A 7 -0.20 -3.59 -9.28
C ALA A 7 -0.94 -4.62 -8.39
N SER A 8 -0.82 -4.48 -7.06
CA SER A 8 -1.47 -5.40 -6.10
C SER A 8 -2.99 -5.37 -6.24
N THR A 9 -3.61 -6.54 -6.18
CA THR A 9 -5.07 -6.66 -6.11
C THR A 9 -5.55 -6.62 -4.65
N LYS A 10 -6.84 -6.37 -4.42
CA LYS A 10 -7.45 -6.47 -3.08
C LYS A 10 -7.25 -7.87 -2.44
N SER A 11 -7.24 -8.93 -3.24
CA SER A 11 -6.96 -10.28 -2.76
C SER A 11 -5.52 -10.45 -2.29
N ASP A 12 -4.55 -9.82 -2.96
CA ASP A 12 -3.15 -9.86 -2.54
C ASP A 12 -2.95 -9.10 -1.23
N GLU A 13 -3.54 -7.90 -1.13
CA GLU A 13 -3.53 -7.09 0.09
C GLU A 13 -4.15 -7.86 1.28
N LYS A 14 -5.27 -8.56 1.08
CA LYS A 14 -5.88 -9.41 2.11
C LYS A 14 -4.97 -10.57 2.53
N ARG A 15 -4.29 -11.22 1.59
CA ARG A 15 -3.34 -12.31 1.89
C ARG A 15 -2.15 -11.80 2.71
N LEU A 16 -1.63 -10.61 2.39
CA LEU A 16 -0.56 -9.98 3.14
C LEU A 16 -0.98 -9.66 4.59
N LEU A 17 -2.19 -9.12 4.78
CA LEU A 17 -2.73 -8.88 6.13
C LEU A 17 -2.90 -10.17 6.93
N LEU A 18 -3.39 -11.24 6.31
CA LEU A 18 -3.51 -12.54 6.98
C LEU A 18 -2.14 -13.11 7.38
N PHE A 19 -1.15 -12.96 6.50
CA PHE A 19 0.22 -13.40 6.75
C PHE A 19 0.85 -12.65 7.93
N GLU A 20 0.76 -11.32 7.94
CA GLU A 20 1.25 -10.48 9.04
C GLU A 20 0.57 -10.84 10.36
N ARG A 21 -0.77 -10.94 10.38
CA ARG A 21 -1.53 -11.36 11.56
C ARG A 21 -1.18 -12.77 12.06
N LYS A 22 -0.71 -13.66 11.18
CA LYS A 22 -0.24 -15.00 11.55
C LYS A 22 1.14 -14.92 12.23
N ILE A 23 2.05 -14.12 11.69
CA ILE A 23 3.37 -13.88 12.27
C ILE A 23 3.26 -13.19 13.63
N LEU A 24 2.49 -12.10 13.72
CA LEU A 24 2.34 -11.36 14.98
C LEU A 24 1.76 -12.24 16.09
N ARG A 25 0.81 -13.12 15.80
CA ARG A 25 0.31 -14.09 16.78
C ARG A 25 1.36 -15.10 17.22
N ARG A 26 2.29 -15.46 16.34
CA ARG A 26 3.39 -16.37 16.68
C ARG A 26 4.41 -15.69 17.58
N ILE A 27 4.71 -14.41 17.34
CA ILE A 27 5.66 -13.61 18.13
C ILE A 27 5.08 -13.28 19.50
N TYR A 28 3.88 -12.69 19.55
CA TYR A 28 3.28 -12.29 20.82
C TYR A 28 2.74 -13.49 21.62
N GLY A 29 2.34 -14.57 20.94
CA GLY A 29 1.78 -15.77 21.56
C GLY A 29 0.29 -15.66 21.93
N PRO A 30 -0.22 -16.58 22.76
CA PRO A 30 -1.56 -16.50 23.35
C PRO A 30 -1.61 -15.54 24.55
N LYS A 31 -2.80 -15.06 24.90
CA LYS A 31 -3.05 -14.34 26.16
C LYS A 31 -3.54 -15.31 27.24
N ARG A 32 -3.39 -14.97 28.52
CA ARG A 32 -4.02 -15.69 29.63
C ARG A 32 -5.28 -14.95 30.07
N ASN A 33 -6.36 -15.68 30.25
CA ASN A 33 -7.61 -15.15 30.80
C ASN A 33 -7.56 -15.17 32.34
N GLU A 34 -8.58 -14.60 32.99
CA GLU A 34 -8.71 -14.56 34.46
C GLU A 34 -8.70 -15.97 35.08
N GLU A 35 -9.18 -16.97 34.34
CA GLU A 35 -9.15 -18.40 34.70
C GLU A 35 -7.81 -19.10 34.41
N ASN A 36 -6.74 -18.36 34.09
CA ASN A 36 -5.42 -18.88 33.67
C ASN A 36 -5.41 -19.76 32.41
N VAL A 37 -6.49 -19.78 31.62
CA VAL A 37 -6.56 -20.51 30.34
C VAL A 37 -5.93 -19.67 29.22
N TYR A 38 -5.24 -20.34 28.29
CA TYR A 38 -4.69 -19.70 27.10
C TYR A 38 -5.76 -19.42 26.05
N GLU A 39 -5.91 -18.15 25.69
CA GLU A 39 -6.82 -17.72 24.62
C GLU A 39 -6.04 -17.15 23.43
N ARG A 40 -6.57 -17.39 22.22
CA ARG A 40 -6.07 -16.75 21.00
C ARG A 40 -6.36 -15.25 21.04
N ARG A 41 -5.33 -14.44 20.85
CA ARG A 41 -5.49 -12.98 20.74
C ARG A 41 -6.34 -12.54 19.55
N THR A 42 -7.19 -11.55 19.81
CA THR A 42 -8.09 -10.94 18.82
C THR A 42 -7.32 -10.07 17.83
N ASN A 43 -7.93 -9.73 16.68
CA ASN A 43 -7.28 -8.82 15.73
C ASN A 43 -7.08 -7.41 16.31
N ALA A 44 -8.01 -6.94 17.16
CA ALA A 44 -7.92 -5.62 17.80
C ALA A 44 -6.74 -5.55 18.79
N GLU A 45 -6.57 -6.58 19.62
CA GLU A 45 -5.42 -6.69 20.54
C GLU A 45 -4.09 -6.70 19.79
N LEU A 46 -4.01 -7.43 18.67
CA LEU A 46 -2.79 -7.47 17.86
C LEU A 46 -2.46 -6.10 17.24
N ARG A 47 -3.48 -5.36 16.78
CA ARG A 47 -3.28 -4.00 16.27
C ARG A 47 -2.79 -3.07 17.37
N ALA A 48 -3.40 -3.14 18.56
CA ALA A 48 -3.01 -2.32 19.71
C ALA A 48 -1.58 -2.60 20.19
N MET A 49 -1.15 -3.88 20.20
CA MET A 49 0.21 -4.25 20.59
C MET A 49 1.25 -3.89 19.53
N PHE A 50 0.92 -4.08 18.25
CA PHE A 50 1.87 -3.77 17.17
C PHE A 50 2.10 -2.27 17.03
N ASN A 51 1.04 -1.46 17.18
CA ASN A 51 1.09 0.01 17.17
C ASN A 51 1.83 0.63 15.97
N GLU A 52 1.99 -0.13 14.90
CA GLU A 52 2.71 0.21 13.69
C GLU A 52 1.78 0.04 12.47
N PRO A 53 2.07 0.75 11.36
CA PRO A 53 1.35 0.58 10.12
C PRO A 53 1.48 -0.85 9.61
N ASN A 54 0.34 -1.45 9.28
CA ASN A 54 0.32 -2.80 8.72
C ASN A 54 1.06 -2.87 7.38
N ILE A 55 1.40 -4.10 6.96
CA ILE A 55 2.13 -4.37 5.71
C ILE A 55 1.47 -3.74 4.47
N VAL A 56 0.14 -3.57 4.47
CA VAL A 56 -0.58 -2.93 3.36
C VAL A 56 -0.36 -1.41 3.37
N GLY A 57 -0.37 -0.76 4.53
CA GLY A 57 0.01 0.65 4.68
C GLY A 57 1.44 0.90 4.16
N ILE A 58 2.39 0.05 4.55
CA ILE A 58 3.78 0.11 4.06
C ILE A 58 3.83 -0.08 2.54
N LEU A 59 3.07 -1.03 1.99
CA LEU A 59 3.01 -1.27 0.55
C LEU A 59 2.49 -0.04 -0.21
N LYS A 60 1.39 0.57 0.26
CA LYS A 60 0.79 1.76 -0.36
C LYS A 60 1.73 2.96 -0.30
N SER A 61 2.35 3.20 0.86
CA SER A 61 3.34 4.26 1.03
C SER A 61 4.53 4.09 0.08
N ARG A 62 5.09 2.87 -0.03
CA ARG A 62 6.19 2.59 -0.98
C ARG A 62 5.77 2.79 -2.43
N ARG A 63 4.53 2.45 -2.80
CA ARG A 63 3.99 2.66 -4.15
C ARG A 63 3.81 4.15 -4.47
N ILE A 64 3.32 4.94 -3.53
CA ILE A 64 3.22 6.40 -3.66
C ILE A 64 4.62 7.02 -3.72
N SER A 65 5.54 6.60 -2.87
CA SER A 65 6.93 7.07 -2.91
C SER A 65 7.58 6.84 -4.28
N TRP A 66 7.41 5.63 -4.84
CA TRP A 66 7.85 5.30 -6.19
C TRP A 66 7.16 6.16 -7.26
N ALA A 67 5.85 6.41 -7.14
CA ALA A 67 5.13 7.26 -8.08
C ALA A 67 5.71 8.68 -8.16
N GLY A 68 6.02 9.29 -7.02
CA GLY A 68 6.66 10.60 -7.02
C GLY A 68 8.07 10.58 -7.60
N HIS A 69 8.83 9.49 -7.41
CA HIS A 69 10.13 9.34 -8.08
C HIS A 69 9.97 9.30 -9.60
N VAL A 70 9.04 8.47 -10.12
CA VAL A 70 8.75 8.36 -11.54
C VAL A 70 8.32 9.71 -12.12
N TRP A 71 7.36 10.40 -11.50
CA TRP A 71 6.84 11.69 -12.00
C TRP A 71 7.85 12.82 -11.99
N ARG A 72 8.84 12.80 -11.08
CA ARG A 72 9.94 13.77 -11.08
C ARG A 72 11.05 13.44 -12.07
N ALA A 73 11.09 12.21 -12.58
CA ALA A 73 12.09 11.75 -13.55
C ALA A 73 11.63 11.98 -15.01
N GLU A 74 10.77 12.97 -15.26
CA GLU A 74 10.32 13.34 -16.60
C GLU A 74 11.54 13.60 -17.51
N GLY A 75 11.51 13.00 -18.71
CA GLY A 75 12.65 13.01 -19.65
C GLY A 75 13.71 11.93 -19.40
N GLN A 76 13.51 11.05 -18.41
CA GLN A 76 14.37 9.88 -18.18
C GLN A 76 13.67 8.58 -18.57
N THR A 77 14.46 7.54 -18.85
CA THR A 77 13.99 6.21 -19.25
C THR A 77 12.99 5.59 -18.26
N VAL A 78 13.15 5.84 -16.96
CA VAL A 78 12.24 5.34 -15.92
C VAL A 78 10.84 5.93 -16.10
N TYR A 79 10.73 7.22 -16.40
CA TYR A 79 9.46 7.87 -16.69
C TYR A 79 8.86 7.32 -17.98
N ASP A 80 9.65 7.28 -19.05
CA ASP A 80 9.20 6.85 -20.37
C ASP A 80 8.64 5.42 -20.31
N VAL A 81 9.40 4.46 -19.78
CA VAL A 81 9.00 3.05 -19.69
C VAL A 81 7.76 2.88 -18.82
N THR A 82 7.67 3.62 -17.70
CA THR A 82 6.55 3.47 -16.75
C THR A 82 5.26 4.11 -17.26
N MET A 83 5.37 5.27 -17.92
CA MET A 83 4.22 6.02 -18.44
C MET A 83 3.81 5.61 -19.85
N TRP A 84 4.66 4.86 -20.55
CA TRP A 84 4.36 4.36 -21.89
C TRP A 84 3.03 3.59 -21.94
N LYS A 85 2.28 3.83 -23.02
CA LYS A 85 0.99 3.20 -23.28
C LYS A 85 1.03 2.63 -24.70
N PRO A 86 0.83 1.31 -24.87
CA PRO A 86 0.68 0.73 -26.20
C PRO A 86 -0.50 1.37 -26.93
N ASN A 87 -0.36 1.61 -28.24
CA ASN A 87 -1.39 2.19 -29.08
C ASN A 87 -2.49 1.16 -29.46
N LYS A 88 -3.01 0.43 -28.47
CA LYS A 88 -4.06 -0.59 -28.61
C LYS A 88 -5.18 -0.31 -27.60
N LYS A 89 -6.43 -0.53 -28.02
CA LYS A 89 -7.58 -0.48 -27.10
C LYS A 89 -7.48 -1.60 -26.07
N ARG A 90 -7.87 -1.31 -24.82
CA ARG A 90 -7.94 -2.35 -23.77
C ARG A 90 -9.09 -3.31 -24.06
N PRO A 91 -8.95 -4.61 -23.76
CA PRO A 91 -10.06 -5.55 -23.85
C PRO A 91 -11.26 -5.11 -23.01
N ILE A 92 -12.47 -5.37 -23.50
CA ILE A 92 -13.71 -5.14 -22.74
C ILE A 92 -13.86 -6.24 -21.67
N GLY A 93 -14.41 -5.90 -20.50
CA GLY A 93 -14.65 -6.84 -19.40
C GLY A 93 -13.68 -6.63 -18.23
N ARG A 94 -12.76 -7.58 -18.02
CA ARG A 94 -11.77 -7.54 -16.92
C ARG A 94 -10.35 -7.27 -17.44
N PRO A 95 -10.02 -6.04 -17.87
CA PRO A 95 -8.65 -5.65 -18.17
C PRO A 95 -7.73 -5.93 -16.97
N ARG A 96 -6.46 -6.25 -17.26
CA ARG A 96 -5.44 -6.35 -16.21
C ARG A 96 -5.25 -5.00 -15.53
N GLN A 97 -5.12 -5.04 -14.21
CA GLN A 97 -4.86 -3.88 -13.38
C GLN A 97 -3.46 -3.32 -13.65
N ARG A 98 -3.35 -2.01 -13.82
CA ARG A 98 -2.06 -1.34 -13.99
C ARG A 98 -1.59 -0.73 -12.69
N TRP A 99 -0.27 -0.58 -12.59
CA TRP A 99 0.36 0.16 -11.50
C TRP A 99 -0.15 1.60 -11.42
N THR A 100 -0.27 2.31 -12.56
CA THR A 100 -0.81 3.68 -12.61
C THR A 100 -2.23 3.78 -12.07
N ASP A 101 -3.06 2.77 -12.35
CA ASP A 101 -4.45 2.75 -11.90
C ASP A 101 -4.50 2.54 -10.37
N ARG A 102 -3.62 1.69 -9.81
CA ARG A 102 -3.45 1.54 -8.35
C ARG A 102 -2.93 2.79 -7.65
N VAL A 103 -1.93 3.46 -8.21
CA VAL A 103 -1.40 4.72 -7.65
C VAL A 103 -2.51 5.76 -7.54
N LYS A 104 -3.35 5.90 -8.58
CA LYS A 104 -4.51 6.81 -8.56
C LYS A 104 -5.54 6.42 -7.50
N GLU A 105 -5.82 5.14 -7.35
CA GLU A 105 -6.72 4.65 -6.31
C GLU A 105 -6.18 4.93 -4.90
N ASP A 106 -4.88 4.70 -4.65
CA ASP A 106 -4.28 4.95 -3.34
C ASP A 106 -4.24 6.45 -3.00
N LEU A 107 -3.93 7.32 -3.98
CA LEU A 107 -3.99 8.77 -3.79
C LEU A 107 -5.43 9.27 -3.57
N LYS A 108 -6.41 8.65 -4.23
CA LYS A 108 -7.83 8.95 -4.01
C LYS A 108 -8.25 8.64 -2.57
N LEU A 109 -7.70 7.60 -1.93
CA LEU A 109 -7.95 7.32 -0.51
C LEU A 109 -7.43 8.42 0.41
N LEU A 110 -6.39 9.16 -0.01
CA LEU A 110 -5.85 10.32 0.69
C LEU A 110 -6.54 11.64 0.29
N GLY A 111 -7.57 11.59 -0.57
CA GLY A 111 -8.23 12.80 -1.07
C GLY A 111 -7.42 13.59 -2.11
N ILE A 112 -6.32 13.04 -2.62
CA ILE A 112 -5.42 13.74 -3.54
C ILE A 112 -5.81 13.44 -4.98
N ARG A 113 -6.10 14.48 -5.77
CA ARG A 113 -6.45 14.38 -7.20
C ARG A 113 -5.27 14.69 -8.12
N GLU A 114 -4.48 15.70 -7.78
CA GLU A 114 -3.37 16.23 -8.59
C GLU A 114 -2.00 15.76 -8.08
N GLY A 115 -1.85 14.43 -7.94
CA GLY A 115 -0.63 13.84 -7.37
C GLY A 115 0.64 14.13 -8.18
N GLU A 116 0.54 14.24 -9.50
CA GLU A 116 1.67 14.53 -10.39
C GLU A 116 2.25 15.93 -10.15
N GLN A 117 1.39 16.95 -10.04
CA GLN A 117 1.80 18.31 -9.71
C GLN A 117 2.35 18.37 -8.28
N LEU A 118 1.66 17.74 -7.33
CA LEU A 118 2.04 17.73 -5.91
C LEU A 118 3.42 17.08 -5.71
N ALA A 119 3.72 16.03 -6.47
CA ALA A 119 4.99 15.31 -6.40
C ALA A 119 6.20 16.17 -6.80
N LYS A 120 6.03 17.29 -7.52
CA LYS A 120 7.13 18.20 -7.85
C LYS A 120 7.72 18.84 -6.58
N ASN A 121 6.89 19.11 -5.58
CA ASN A 121 7.36 19.54 -4.27
C ASN A 121 7.73 18.32 -3.41
N ARG A 122 9.03 18.11 -3.18
CA ARG A 122 9.54 16.95 -2.43
C ARG A 122 9.07 16.93 -0.97
N GLU A 123 8.95 18.09 -0.33
CA GLU A 123 8.57 18.18 1.08
C GLU A 123 7.09 17.82 1.26
N VAL A 124 6.23 18.40 0.41
CA VAL A 124 4.81 18.07 0.42
C VAL A 124 4.59 16.61 0.05
N TRP A 125 5.33 16.10 -0.93
CA TRP A 125 5.25 14.68 -1.31
C TRP A 125 5.68 13.74 -0.19
N ARG A 126 6.69 14.11 0.62
CA ARG A 126 7.10 13.33 1.79
C ARG A 126 5.95 13.18 2.78
N GLY A 127 5.21 14.27 3.05
CA GLY A 127 4.02 14.22 3.91
C GLY A 127 2.92 13.29 3.36
N VAL A 128 2.74 13.25 2.02
CA VAL A 128 1.80 12.31 1.38
C VAL A 128 2.23 10.86 1.55
N VAL A 129 3.53 10.59 1.42
CA VAL A 129 4.10 9.25 1.62
C VAL A 129 3.95 8.78 3.06
N GLU A 130 4.12 9.70 4.03
CA GLU A 130 3.91 9.43 5.45
C GLU A 130 2.42 9.16 5.74
N ALA A 131 1.51 10.01 5.28
CA ALA A 131 0.06 9.82 5.45
C ALA A 131 -0.45 8.52 4.82
N ALA A 132 0.20 8.04 3.76
CA ALA A 132 -0.13 6.76 3.13
C ALA A 132 0.10 5.54 4.04
N MET A 133 0.95 5.66 5.07
CA MET A 133 1.18 4.59 6.05
C MET A 133 -0.07 4.31 6.89
N ASP A 134 -0.90 5.33 7.10
CA ASP A 134 -2.14 5.26 7.89
C ASP A 134 -3.32 4.69 7.10
N LEU A 135 -3.15 4.43 5.79
CA LEU A 135 -4.15 3.76 4.97
C LEU A 135 -4.26 2.28 5.34
N GLN A 136 -4.96 2.00 6.44
CA GLN A 136 -5.29 0.63 6.82
C GLN A 136 -6.06 -0.02 5.66
N GLY A 137 -5.59 -1.18 5.19
CA GLY A 137 -6.29 -1.96 4.16
C GLY A 137 -7.73 -2.30 4.59
N PRO A 138 -8.62 -2.69 3.65
CA PRO A 138 -10.00 -3.05 4.00
C PRO A 138 -9.99 -4.18 5.05
N GLU A 139 -10.93 -4.09 6.01
CA GLU A 139 -11.06 -5.06 7.10
C GLU A 139 -11.29 -6.51 6.63
#